data_AF-A0A1Y0EZY0-F1
#
_entry.id   AF-A0A1Y0EZY0-F1
#
_cell.length_a   1.000
_cell.length_b   1.000
_cell.length_c   1.000
_cell.angle_alpha   90.00
_cell.angle_beta   90.00
_cell.angle_gamma   90.00
#
_symmetry.space_group_name_H-M   'P 1'
#
loop_
_entity.id
_entity.type
_entity.pdbx_description
1 polymer ?
#
loop_
_entity_poly.entity_id
_entity_poly.type
_entity_poly.pdbx_seq_one_letter_code
_entity_poly.pdbx_strand_id
1 'polypeptide(L)' 'RQKRYFRRLWITRINAAIRGNLVYYSYNIFIHNLYKKQLLLNRKILAQIAILNINCLSMISTEIIK' A
#
# COMPACT_ATOMS: atom_id res chain seq x y z
N ARG A 1 -6.47 -13.51 17.83
CA ARG A 1 -6.11 -14.16 16.53
C ARG A 1 -6.65 -13.40 15.31
N GLN A 2 -7.93 -13.03 15.26
CA GLN A 2 -8.54 -12.26 14.14
C GLN A 2 -7.76 -11.00 13.72
N LYS A 3 -7.34 -10.13 14.66
CA LYS A 3 -6.60 -8.90 14.33
C LYS A 3 -5.32 -9.15 13.52
N ARG A 4 -4.59 -10.23 13.84
CA ARG A 4 -3.36 -10.62 13.11
C ARG A 4 -3.69 -11.17 11.72
N TYR A 5 -4.80 -11.90 11.60
CA TYR A 5 -5.28 -12.43 10.31
C TYR A 5 -5.65 -11.30 9.34
N PHE A 6 -6.44 -10.33 9.78
CA PHE A 6 -6.79 -9.17 8.94
C PHE A 6 -5.56 -8.38 8.51
N ARG A 7 -4.60 -8.16 9.42
CA ARG A 7 -3.36 -7.48 9.07
C ARG A 7 -2.57 -8.23 8.01
N ARG A 8 -2.47 -9.57 8.10
CA ARG A 8 -1.84 -10.40 7.05
C ARG A 8 -2.57 -10.23 5.72
N LEU A 9 -3.90 -10.32 5.73
CA LEU A 9 -4.73 -10.15 4.53
C LEU A 9 -4.51 -8.78 3.87
N TRP A 10 -4.47 -7.70 4.66
CA TRP A 10 -4.21 -6.36 4.13
C TRP A 10 -2.82 -6.25 3.50
N ILE A 11 -1.78 -6.82 4.13
CA ILE A 11 -0.43 -6.85 3.58
C ILE A 11 -0.42 -7.60 2.24
N THR A 12 -1.06 -8.78 2.17
CA THR A 12 -1.13 -9.57 0.93
C THR A 12 -1.82 -8.80 -0.19
N ARG A 13 -2.94 -8.13 0.10
CA ARG A 13 -3.69 -7.31 -0.87
C ARG A 13 -2.87 -6.14 -1.39
N ILE A 14 -2.22 -5.40 -0.49
CA ILE A 14 -1.36 -4.27 -0.86
C ILE A 14 -0.18 -4.77 -1.70
N ASN A 15 0.44 -5.88 -1.32
CA ASN A 15 1.58 -6.45 -2.06
C ASN A 15 1.18 -6.88 -3.48
N ALA A 16 -0.01 -7.45 -3.66
CA ALA A 16 -0.53 -7.80 -4.99
C ALA A 16 -0.79 -6.55 -5.85
N ALA A 17 -1.43 -5.51 -5.29
CA ALA A 17 -1.71 -4.28 -6.01
C ALA A 17 -0.44 -3.52 -6.41
N ILE A 18 0.56 -3.49 -5.53
CA ILE A 18 1.86 -2.87 -5.82
C ILE A 18 2.58 -3.58 -6.95
N ARG A 19 2.60 -4.93 -6.94
CA ARG A 19 3.21 -5.73 -8.01
C ARG A 19 2.57 -5.49 -9.37
N GLY A 20 1.28 -5.16 -9.43
CA GLY A 20 0.58 -4.86 -10.68
C GLY A 20 0.89 -3.46 -11.24
N ASN A 21 1.34 -2.51 -10.43
CA ASN A 21 1.36 -1.09 -10.79
C ASN A 21 2.72 -0.52 -11.24
N LEU A 22 3.75 -1.35 -11.50
CA LEU A 22 5.11 -0.99 -12.02
C LEU A 22 5.94 0.03 -11.20
N VAL A 23 5.35 0.92 -10.40
CA VAL A 23 6.01 2.05 -9.73
C VAL A 23 6.78 1.62 -8.46
N TYR A 24 6.37 0.54 -7.79
CA TYR A 24 7.13 -0.07 -6.69
C TYR A 24 7.20 -1.59 -6.85
N TYR A 25 8.37 -2.17 -6.62
CA TYR A 25 8.57 -3.62 -6.72
C TYR A 25 8.30 -4.37 -5.40
N SER A 26 8.17 -3.67 -4.26
CA SER A 26 7.91 -4.33 -2.98
C SER A 26 7.12 -3.49 -1.98
N TYR A 27 6.29 -4.18 -1.19
CA TYR A 27 5.52 -3.60 -0.08
C TYR A 27 6.41 -2.89 0.96
N ASN A 28 7.59 -3.44 1.27
CA ASN A 28 8.47 -2.86 2.29
C ASN A 28 8.99 -1.48 1.88
N ILE A 29 9.40 -1.31 0.62
CA ILE A 29 9.87 -0.03 0.08
C ILE A 29 8.73 1.00 0.10
N PHE A 30 7.54 0.60 -0.35
CA PHE A 30 6.36 1.47 -0.33
C PHE A 30 6.02 1.97 1.08
N ILE A 31 5.95 1.08 2.06
CA ILE A 31 5.68 1.46 3.45
C ILE A 31 6.80 2.32 4.03
N HIS A 32 8.06 2.01 3.75
CA HIS A 32 9.20 2.81 4.21
C HIS A 32 9.10 4.25 3.69
N ASN A 33 8.81 4.42 2.39
CA ASN A 33 8.70 5.75 1.80
C ASN A 33 7.45 6.51 2.28
N LEU A 34 6.33 5.82 2.53
CA LEU A 34 5.16 6.42 3.19
C LEU A 34 5.51 7.03 4.54
N TYR A 35 6.26 6.30 5.37
CA TYR A 35 6.73 6.81 6.66
C TYR A 35 7.72 7.96 6.50
N LYS A 36 8.63 7.88 5.51
CA LYS A 36 9.59 8.96 5.20
C LYS A 36 8.89 10.26 4.81
N LYS A 37 7.79 10.16 4.07
CA LYS A 37 6.92 11.30 3.68
C LYS A 37 5.89 11.67 4.76
N GLN A 38 5.95 11.08 5.94
CA GLN A 38 5.04 11.32 7.08
C GLN A 38 3.55 11.05 6.77
N LEU A 39 3.26 10.22 5.76
CA LEU A 39 1.89 9.80 5.43
C LEU A 39 1.48 8.66 6.37
N LEU A 40 0.79 9.00 7.45
CA LEU A 40 0.32 8.08 8.50
C LEU A 40 -0.93 7.27 8.08
N LEU A 41 -0.93 6.70 6.88
CA LEU A 41 -2.03 5.89 6.38
C LEU A 41 -2.03 4.48 7.00
N ASN A 42 -3.20 4.05 7.46
CA ASN A 42 -3.35 2.74 8.06
C ASN A 42 -3.47 1.65 6.98
N ARG A 43 -2.97 0.44 7.26
CA ARG A 43 -2.95 -0.69 6.31
C ARG A 43 -4.34 -1.14 5.87
N LYS A 44 -5.35 -0.94 6.73
CA LYS A 44 -6.76 -1.18 6.40
C LYS A 44 -7.21 -0.31 5.22
N ILE A 45 -6.93 0.99 5.32
CA ILE A 45 -7.35 2.00 4.33
C ILE A 45 -6.57 1.76 3.04
N LEU A 46 -5.25 1.56 3.12
CA LEU A 46 -4.42 1.24 1.96
C LEU A 46 -4.91 -0.01 1.22
N ALA A 47 -5.28 -1.08 1.95
CA ALA A 47 -5.82 -2.28 1.34
C ALA A 47 -7.21 -2.08 0.71
N GLN A 48 -8.03 -1.16 1.24
CA GLN A 48 -9.31 -0.81 0.64
C GLN A 48 -9.12 0.04 -0.63
N ILE A 49 -8.23 1.03 -0.60
CA ILE A 49 -7.88 1.85 -1.78
C ILE A 49 -7.35 0.95 -2.89
N ALA A 50 -6.45 0.01 -2.55
CA ALA A 50 -5.90 -0.96 -3.49
C ALA A 50 -6.97 -1.79 -4.23
N ILE A 51 -8.12 -2.05 -3.60
CA ILE A 51 -9.22 -2.81 -4.22
C ILE A 51 -10.17 -1.89 -4.97
N LEU A 52 -10.54 -0.76 -4.37
CA LEU A 52 -11.58 0.12 -4.90
C LEU A 52 -11.09 1.00 -6.04
N ASN A 53 -9.83 1.44 -6.00
CA ASN A 53 -9.29 2.38 -6.97
C ASN A 53 -7.77 2.22 -7.13
N ILE A 54 -7.39 1.44 -8.13
CA ILE A 54 -5.98 1.19 -8.48
C ILE A 54 -5.27 2.47 -8.94
N ASN A 55 -5.99 3.39 -9.60
CA ASN A 55 -5.43 4.66 -10.09
C ASN A 55 -5.07 5.61 -8.94
N CYS A 56 -5.86 5.58 -7.85
CA CYS A 56 -5.53 6.36 -6.65
C CYS A 56 -4.25 5.84 -5.99
N LEU A 57 -4.07 4.51 -5.94
CA LEU A 57 -2.84 3.90 -5.45
C LEU A 57 -1.62 4.31 -6.31
N SER A 58 -1.77 4.37 -7.63
CA SER A 58 -0.67 4.81 -8.51
C SER A 58 -0.33 6.29 -8.31
N MET A 59 -1.32 7.17 -8.13
CA MET A 59 -1.06 8.58 -7.82
C MET A 59 -0.28 8.77 -6.51
N ILE A 60 -0.75 8.15 -5.42
CA ILE A 60 -0.06 8.15 -4.13
C ILE A 60 1.37 7.64 -4.31
N SER A 61 1.52 6.56 -5.08
CA SER A 61 2.81 5.95 -5.37
C SER A 61 3.77 6.93 -6.07
N THR A 62 3.30 7.67 -7.08
CA THR A 62 4.12 8.65 -7.80
C THR A 62 4.53 9.84 -6.93
N GLU A 63 3.63 10.28 -6.05
CA GLU A 63 3.86 11.43 -5.16
C GLU A 63 4.85 11.12 -4.03
N ILE A 64 4.97 9.85 -3.65
CA ILE A 64 5.95 9.39 -2.69
C ILE A 64 7.37 9.29 -3.32
N ILE A 65 7.46 9.02 -4.63
CA ILE A 65 8.75 8.97 -5.35
C ILE A 65 9.31 10.36 -5.61
N LYS A 66 8.46 11.31 -6.04
CA LYS A 66 8.82 12.72 -6.17
C LYS A 66 9.30 13.30 -4.84
#